data_AF-A0A354XH56-F1
#
_entry.id   AF-A0A354XH56-F1
#
_cell.length_a   1.000
_cell.length_b   1.000
_cell.length_c   1.000
_cell.angle_alpha   90.00
_cell.angle_beta   90.00
_cell.angle_gamma   90.00
#
_symmetry.space_group_name_H-M   'P 1'
#
loop_
_entity.id
_entity.type
_entity.pdbx_description
1 polymer ?
#
loop_
_entity_poly.entity_id
_entity_poly.type
_entity_poly.pdbx_seq_one_letter_code
_entity_poly.pdbx_strand_id
1 'polypeptide(L)' 'MSDKLGETFEGTIASVTQFGLFVRLDDFYVEGLVHVTSLPSDYYHYEAEKHRLKGERTGTTYRLGDGLTVQVARVDMD' A
#
# COMPACT_ATOMS: atom_id res chain seq x y z
N MET A 1 -10.37 -15.52 5.53
CA MET A 1 -9.42 -14.85 4.60
C MET A 1 -8.09 -15.61 4.43
N SER A 2 -7.79 -16.70 5.16
CA SER A 2 -6.55 -17.48 4.98
C SER A 2 -6.42 -18.21 3.63
N ASP A 3 -7.51 -18.38 2.88
CA ASP A 3 -7.52 -19.02 1.55
C ASP A 3 -7.13 -18.06 0.41
N LYS A 4 -6.97 -16.76 0.71
CA LYS A 4 -6.71 -15.68 -0.27
C LYS A 4 -5.23 -15.33 -0.43
N LEU A 5 -4.34 -16.14 0.15
CA LEU A 5 -2.91 -15.87 0.17
C LEU A 5 -2.33 -16.00 -1.24
N GLY A 6 -1.70 -14.93 -1.73
CA GLY A 6 -1.21 -14.84 -3.11
C GLY A 6 -2.23 -14.32 -4.14
N GLU A 7 -3.51 -14.13 -3.77
CA GLU A 7 -4.47 -13.44 -4.63
C GLU A 7 -4.20 -11.93 -4.68
N THR A 8 -4.51 -11.34 -5.84
CA THR A 8 -4.42 -9.92 -6.09
C THR A 8 -5.79 -9.26 -5.99
N PHE A 9 -5.85 -8.11 -5.33
CA PHE A 9 -7.07 -7.34 -5.14
C PHE A 9 -6.84 -5.89 -5.54
N GLU A 10 -7.91 -5.25 -6.02
CA GLU A 10 -7.93 -3.80 -6.15
C GLU A 10 -8.15 -3.17 -4.78
N GLY A 11 -7.45 -2.07 -4.54
CA GLY A 11 -7.62 -1.32 -3.32
C GLY A 11 -7.18 0.12 -3.49
N THR A 12 -7.68 0.94 -2.57
CA THR A 12 -7.44 2.37 -2.53
C THR A 12 -6.54 2.71 -1.35
N ILE A 13 -5.54 3.57 -1.55
CA ILE A 13 -4.69 4.07 -0.46
C ILE A 13 -5.55 4.89 0.50
N ALA A 14 -5.80 4.34 1.68
CA ALA A 14 -6.56 4.98 2.76
C ALA A 14 -5.68 5.88 3.64
N SER A 15 -4.38 5.60 3.73
CA SER A 15 -3.42 6.46 4.43
C SER A 15 -1.99 6.23 3.96
N VAL A 16 -1.16 7.26 4.08
CA VAL A 16 0.27 7.23 3.75
C VAL A 16 1.06 7.58 4.99
N THR A 17 2.04 6.74 5.33
CA THR A 17 2.94 6.98 6.46
C THR A 17 4.40 6.88 6.00
N GLN A 18 5.33 7.29 6.86
CA GLN A 18 6.76 7.18 6.57
C GLN A 18 7.23 5.73 6.37
N PHE A 19 6.57 4.76 7.00
CA PHE A 19 6.96 3.35 6.93
C PHE A 19 6.15 2.54 5.91
N GLY A 20 5.12 3.11 5.27
CA GLY A 20 4.31 2.38 4.30
C GLY A 20 2.98 3.03 3.93
N LEU A 21 2.10 2.19 3.39
CA LEU A 21 0.79 2.56 2.87
C LEU A 21 -0.28 1.68 3.53
N PHE A 22 -1.36 2.29 3.99
CA PHE A 22 -2.57 1.55 4.33
C PHE A 22 -3.48 1.54 3.11
N VAL A 23 -3.83 0.33 2.68
CA VAL A 23 -4.65 0.10 1.49
C VAL A 23 -5.94 -0.58 1.93
N ARG A 24 -7.07 0.05 1.63
CA ARG A 24 -8.38 -0.56 1.80
C ARG A 24 -8.71 -1.35 0.54
N LEU A 25 -9.10 -2.60 0.70
CA LEU A 25 -9.53 -3.40 -0.45
C LEU A 25 -10.93 -2.93 -0.88
N ASP A 26 -11.18 -2.82 -2.18
CA ASP A 26 -12.44 -2.23 -2.63
C ASP A 26 -13.63 -3.21 -2.45
N ASP A 27 -13.40 -4.51 -2.65
CA ASP A 27 -14.39 -5.57 -2.47
C ASP A 27 -14.56 -6.04 -1.02
N PHE A 28 -13.68 -5.63 -0.12
CA PHE A 28 -13.66 -6.09 1.27
C PHE A 28 -13.50 -4.92 2.24
N TYR A 29 -14.28 -4.88 3.31
CA TYR A 29 -14.16 -3.84 4.36
C TYR A 29 -12.92 -4.02 5.26
N VAL A 30 -11.79 -4.45 4.71
CA VAL A 30 -10.53 -4.68 5.41
C VAL A 30 -9.45 -3.76 4.89
N GLU A 31 -8.53 -3.40 5.78
CA GLU A 31 -7.37 -2.57 5.48
C GLU A 31 -6.10 -3.40 5.68
N GLY A 32 -5.22 -3.35 4.68
CA GLY A 32 -3.91 -3.99 4.69
C GLY A 32 -2.79 -2.96 4.79
N LEU A 33 -1.69 -3.34 5.43
CA LEU A 33 -0.47 -2.55 5.47
C LEU A 33 0.51 -3.04 4.39
N VAL A 34 0.92 -2.14 3.50
CA VAL A 34 2.06 -2.34 2.60
C VAL A 34 3.26 -1.60 3.17
N HIS A 35 4.25 -2.34 3.68
CA HIS A 35 5.47 -1.73 4.19
C HIS A 35 6.32 -1.15 3.04
N VAL A 36 7.03 -0.06 3.27
CA VAL A 36 7.85 0.64 2.26
C VAL A 36 8.91 -0.29 1.63
N THR A 37 9.39 -1.29 2.38
CA THR A 37 10.36 -2.29 1.87
C THR A 37 9.77 -3.28 0.88
N SER A 38 8.44 -3.40 0.83
CA SER A 38 7.72 -4.23 -0.14
C SER A 38 7.41 -3.46 -1.43
N LEU A 39 7.62 -2.15 -1.46
CA LEU A 39 7.51 -1.34 -2.66
C LEU A 39 8.71 -1.62 -3.60
N PRO A 40 8.58 -1.32 -4.91
CA PRO A 40 9.69 -1.44 -5.85
C PRO A 40 10.94 -0.73 -5.34
N SER A 41 12.11 -1.34 -5.58
CA SER A 41 13.39 -0.87 -5.05
C SER A 41 13.72 0.57 -5.48
N ASP A 42 13.49 1.48 -4.55
CA ASP A 42 13.70 2.92 -4.65
C ASP A 42 13.89 3.52 -3.25
N TYR A 43 14.41 4.75 -3.19
CA TYR A 43 14.44 5.54 -1.98
C TYR A 43 13.18 6.41 -1.92
N TYR A 44 12.25 6.08 -1.02
CA TYR A 44 10.98 6.78 -0.91
C TYR A 44 11.05 7.93 0.11
N HIS A 45 10.71 9.12 -0.35
CA HIS A 45 10.54 10.32 0.48
C HIS A 45 9.09 10.45 0.92
N TYR A 46 8.87 10.56 2.22
CA TYR A 46 7.55 10.86 2.78
C TYR A 46 7.31 12.37 2.79
N GLU A 47 6.30 12.81 2.04
CA GLU A 47 5.86 14.21 1.98
C GLU A 47 4.52 14.34 2.72
N ALA A 48 4.57 14.55 4.04
CA ALA A 48 3.40 14.60 4.92
C ALA A 48 2.33 15.60 4.45
N GLU A 49 2.75 16.81 4.05
CA GLU A 49 1.84 17.87 3.58
C GLU A 49 1.04 17.47 2.33
N LYS A 50 1.59 16.55 1.53
CA LYS A 50 0.98 16.06 0.29
C LYS A 50 0.40 14.66 0.43
N HIS A 51 0.47 14.07 1.63
CA HIS A 51 0.04 12.71 1.93
C HIS A 51 0.53 11.70 0.89
N ARG A 52 1.83 11.68 0.62
CA ARG A 52 2.41 10.81 -0.41
C ARG A 52 3.82 10.30 -0.10
N LEU A 53 4.15 9.14 -0.65
CA LEU A 53 5.51 8.61 -0.77
C LEU A 53 5.98 8.81 -2.21
N LYS A 54 7.13 9.45 -2.39
CA LYS A 54 7.71 9.70 -3.71
C LYS A 54 9.08 9.03 -3.83
N GLY A 55 9.22 8.13 -4.80
CA GLY A 55 10.49 7.51 -5.16
C GLY A 55 11.45 8.53 -5.75
N GLU A 56 12.67 8.58 -5.23
CA GLU A 56 13.71 9.50 -5.67
C GLU A 56 14.19 9.18 -7.08
N ARG A 57 14.43 7.89 -7.37
CA ARG A 57 15.03 7.45 -8.63
C ARG A 57 14.00 7.25 -9.72
N THR A 58 12.86 6.64 -9.40
CA THR A 58 11.82 6.30 -10.38
C THR A 58 10.81 7.43 -10.58
N GLY A 59 10.69 8.35 -9.61
CA GLY A 59 9.61 9.35 -9.59
C GLY A 59 8.24 8.76 -9.26
N THR A 60 8.14 7.46 -9.00
CA THR A 60 6.90 6.78 -8.62
C THR A 60 6.29 7.47 -7.41
N THR A 61 5.00 7.74 -7.45
CA THR A 61 4.31 8.44 -6.38
C THR A 61 3.13 7.60 -5.91
N TYR A 62 3.04 7.37 -4.60
CA TYR A 62 1.90 6.73 -3.95
C TYR A 62 1.24 7.76 -3.05
N ARG A 63 0.03 8.18 -3.39
CA ARG A 63 -0.70 9.24 -2.68
C ARG A 63 -2.00 8.71 -2.06
N LEU A 64 -2.46 9.38 -1.01
CA LEU A 64 -3.82 9.20 -0.48
C LEU A 64 -4.89 9.27 -1.58
N GLY A 65 -5.70 8.21 -1.66
CA GLY A 65 -6.79 8.06 -2.61
C GLY A 65 -6.40 7.45 -3.96
N ASP A 66 -5.11 7.18 -4.22
CA ASP A 66 -4.73 6.46 -5.43
C ASP A 66 -5.19 5.00 -5.35
N GLY A 67 -5.68 4.47 -6.48
CA GLY A 67 -5.98 3.06 -6.65
C GLY A 67 -4.73 2.27 -7.02
N LEU A 68 -4.57 1.09 -6.44
CA LEU A 68 -3.51 0.14 -6.78
C LEU A 68 -4.00 -1.30 -6.67
N THR A 69 -3.30 -2.19 -7.37
CA THR A 69 -3.46 -3.63 -7.18
C THR A 69 -2.47 -4.11 -6.13
N VAL A 70 -2.96 -4.78 -5.08
CA VAL A 70 -2.14 -5.36 -4.01
C VAL A 70 -2.23 -6.87 -4.03
N GLN A 71 -1.14 -7.54 -3.70
CA GLN A 71 -1.13 -8.99 -3.48
C GLN A 71 -1.15 -9.28 -1.98
N VAL A 72 -2.02 -10.19 -1.55
CA VAL A 72 -2.10 -10.58 -0.14
C VAL A 72 -0.91 -11.47 0.21
N ALA A 73 0.04 -10.90 0.94
CA ALA A 73 1.24 -11.62 1.40
C ALA A 73 1.00 -12.44 2.67
N ARG A 74 0.15 -11.95 3.57
CA ARG A 74 -0.16 -12.60 4.84
C ARG A 74 -1.53 -12.16 5.34
N VAL A 75 -2.26 -13.07 5.97
CA VAL A 75 -3.53 -12.81 6.64
C VAL A 75 -3.43 -13.37 8.05
N ASP A 76 -3.50 -12.50 9.06
CA ASP A 76 -3.71 -12.90 10.45
C ASP A 76 -5.18 -12.62 10.79
N MET A 77 -5.92 -13.67 11.13
CA MET A 77 -7.22 -13.58 11.77
C MET A 77 -7.03 -14.18 13.16
N ASP A 78 -6.89 -13.33 14.17
CA ASP A 78 -7.07 -13.72 15.57
C ASP A 78 -8.56 -13.59 15.92
#